data_AF-A0A2J4G9V3-F1
#
_entry.id   AF-A0A2J4G9V3-F1
#
_cell.length_a   1.000
_cell.length_b   1.000
_cell.length_c   1.000
_cell.angle_alpha   90.00
_cell.angle_beta   90.00
_cell.angle_gamma   90.00
#
_symmetry.space_group_name_H-M   'P 1'
#
loop_
_entity.id
_entity.type
_entity.pdbx_description
1 polymer ?
#
loop_
_entity_poly.entity_id
_entity_poly.type
_entity_poly.pdbx_seq_one_letter_code
_entity_poly.pdbx_strand_id
1 'polypeptide(L)'
;MVKVRMERAGALIFLLGVFLVLTGMILALLGTQQASVSVGGCILIGPIPVCFGYGAEPLLLIIASAVALLVMLLVMYVLLAGLTSVSRPTHPPEE
;
A
#
# COMPACT_ATOMS: atom_id res chain seq x y z
N MET A 1 -26.92 -8.76 9.75
CA MET A 1 -26.21 -8.07 10.85
C MET A 1 -24.67 -8.02 10.72
N VAL A 2 -24.06 -8.46 9.61
CA VAL A 2 -22.57 -8.46 9.46
C VAL A 2 -22.02 -7.16 8.81
N LYS A 3 -22.86 -6.41 8.09
CA LYS A 3 -22.47 -5.26 7.25
C LYS A 3 -21.83 -4.10 8.04
N VAL A 4 -22.37 -3.78 9.22
CA VAL A 4 -21.90 -2.68 10.09
C VAL A 4 -20.50 -2.94 10.69
N ARG A 5 -20.07 -4.20 10.76
CA ARG A 5 -18.79 -4.60 11.38
C ARG A 5 -17.60 -4.37 10.44
N MET A 6 -17.80 -4.49 9.12
CA MET A 6 -16.75 -4.29 8.13
C MET A 6 -16.46 -2.81 7.86
N GLU A 7 -17.48 -1.95 7.89
CA GLU A 7 -17.32 -0.50 7.72
C GLU A 7 -16.47 0.11 8.84
N ARG A 8 -16.71 -0.32 10.09
CA ARG A 8 -15.91 0.10 11.25
C ARG A 8 -14.49 -0.44 11.20
N ALA A 9 -14.28 -1.67 10.72
CA ALA A 9 -12.95 -2.25 10.57
C ALA A 9 -12.12 -1.50 9.51
N GLY A 10 -12.72 -1.18 8.37
CA GLY A 10 -12.06 -0.38 7.33
C GLY A 10 -11.69 1.02 7.82
N ALA A 11 -12.60 1.70 8.51
CA ALA A 11 -12.33 3.00 9.13
C ALA A 11 -11.22 2.94 10.17
N LEU A 12 -11.16 1.87 10.99
CA LEU A 12 -10.11 1.70 11.99
C LEU A 12 -8.74 1.47 11.35
N ILE A 13 -8.66 0.64 10.32
CA ILE A 13 -7.41 0.37 9.58
C ILE A 13 -6.91 1.64 8.89
N PHE A 14 -7.82 2.40 8.27
CA PHE A 14 -7.49 3.68 7.65
C PHE A 14 -6.96 4.69 8.67
N LEU A 15 -7.65 4.85 9.80
CA LEU A 15 -7.24 5.77 10.86
C LEU A 15 -5.89 5.36 11.48
N LEU A 16 -5.67 4.06 11.66
CA LEU A 16 -4.40 3.51 12.12
C LEU A 16 -3.26 3.83 11.13
N GLY A 17 -3.51 3.67 9.82
CA GLY A 17 -2.56 4.00 8.77
C GLY A 17 -2.19 5.49 8.76
N VAL A 18 -3.18 6.38 8.85
CA VAL A 18 -2.96 7.84 8.95
C VAL A 18 -2.13 8.18 10.19
N PHE A 19 -2.45 7.58 11.33
CA PHE A 19 -1.71 7.81 12.57
C PHE A 19 -0.25 7.35 12.46
N LEU A 20 -0.01 6.20 11.84
CA LEU A 20 1.32 5.65 11.62
C LEU A 20 2.18 6.56 10.72
N VAL A 21 1.60 7.10 9.64
CA VAL A 21 2.26 8.06 8.74
C VAL A 21 2.59 9.36 9.48
N LEU A 22 1.63 9.93 10.23
CA LEU A 22 1.86 11.15 11.00
C LEU A 22 2.97 10.96 12.05
N THR A 23 2.99 9.81 12.72
CA THR A 23 4.02 9.49 13.72
C THR A 23 5.39 9.37 13.05
N GLY A 24 5.48 8.72 11.88
CA GLY A 24 6.71 8.65 11.10
C GLY A 24 7.24 10.03 10.66
N MET A 25 6.34 10.93 10.25
CA MET A 25 6.69 12.30 9.88
C MET A 25 7.20 13.11 11.07
N ILE A 26 6.56 12.97 12.24
CA ILE A 26 6.98 13.64 13.47
C ILE A 26 8.36 13.13 13.91
N LEU A 27 8.59 11.81 13.90
CA LEU A 27 9.92 11.24 14.20
C LEU A 27 11.01 11.73 13.23
N ALA A 28 10.68 11.85 11.94
CA ALA A 28 11.62 12.39 10.94
C ALA A 28 11.97 13.87 11.21
N LEU A 29 11.00 14.66 11.69
CA LEU A 29 11.20 16.07 12.05
C LEU A 29 11.97 16.24 13.38
N LEU A 30 11.75 15.38 14.37
CA LEU A 30 12.47 15.40 15.65
C LEU A 30 13.87 14.77 15.57
N GLY A 31 14.18 14.05 14.49
CA GLY A 31 15.51 13.48 14.21
C GLY A 31 16.55 14.54 13.82
N THR A 32 16.79 15.55 14.66
CA THR A 32 17.78 16.62 14.44
C THR A 32 19.21 16.23 14.85
N GLN A 33 19.59 14.97 14.68
CA GLN A 33 20.95 14.51 14.97
C GLN A 33 21.36 13.51 13.91
N GLN A 34 22.25 13.92 12.99
CA GLN A 34 23.24 13.16 12.19
C GLN A 34 23.00 11.65 11.90
N ALA A 35 21.75 11.21 11.93
CA ALA A 35 21.33 9.90 11.53
C ALA A 35 21.18 10.01 10.03
N SER A 36 21.88 9.16 9.30
CA SER A 36 21.60 8.87 7.90
C SER A 36 20.19 8.29 7.82
N VAL A 37 19.17 9.16 7.90
CA VAL A 37 17.77 8.76 7.87
C VAL A 37 17.48 8.34 6.44
N SER A 38 17.29 7.04 6.30
CA SER A 38 16.91 6.39 5.06
C SER A 38 15.39 6.23 5.06
N VAL A 39 14.70 7.04 4.29
CA VAL A 39 13.24 7.02 4.14
C VAL A 39 12.88 6.47 2.77
N GLY A 40 11.84 5.66 2.70
CA GLY A 40 11.26 5.24 1.43
C GLY A 40 9.79 4.89 1.61
N GLY A 41 9.08 4.83 0.49
CA GLY A 41 7.66 4.55 0.47
C GLY A 41 7.16 4.23 -0.93
N CYS A 42 5.93 3.74 -1.02
CA CYS A 42 5.25 3.55 -2.29
C CYS A 42 3.89 4.25 -2.26
N ILE A 43 3.56 4.97 -3.33
CA ILE A 43 2.29 5.64 -3.54
C ILE A 43 1.60 5.00 -4.74
N LEU A 44 0.29 4.82 -4.67
CA LEU A 44 -0.54 4.39 -5.80
C LEU A 44 -1.05 5.62 -6.56
N ILE A 45 -0.67 5.75 -7.83
CA ILE A 45 -1.28 6.72 -8.77
C ILE A 45 -2.19 5.92 -9.70
N GLY A 46 -3.48 5.84 -9.34
CA GLY A 46 -4.40 4.89 -9.96
C GLY A 46 -3.90 3.44 -9.73
N PRO A 47 -3.90 2.56 -10.76
CA PRO A 47 -3.35 1.21 -10.64
C PRO A 47 -1.82 1.16 -10.77
N ILE A 48 -1.12 2.30 -10.86
CA ILE A 48 0.34 2.28 -11.07
C ILE A 48 1.03 2.50 -9.71
N PRO A 49 1.73 1.48 -9.17
CA PRO A 49 2.53 1.66 -7.95
C PRO A 49 3.82 2.43 -8.27
N VAL A 50 4.06 3.51 -7.53
CA VAL A 50 5.27 4.34 -7.63
C VAL A 50 6.02 4.27 -6.31
N CYS A 51 7.18 3.64 -6.29
CA CYS A 51 8.04 3.54 -5.11
C CYS A 51 9.19 4.55 -5.19
N PHE A 52 9.50 5.19 -4.06
CA PHE A 52 10.55 6.18 -3.92
C PHE A 52 11.37 5.91 -2.66
N GLY A 53 12.61 6.37 -2.66
CA GLY A 53 13.50 6.32 -1.51
C GLY A 53 14.46 7.50 -1.51
N TYR A 54 14.77 8.00 -0.32
CA TYR A 54 15.85 8.93 -0.04
C TYR A 54 16.70 8.44 1.14
N GLY A 55 18.02 8.35 0.99
CA GLY A 55 18.91 7.89 2.06
C GLY A 55 20.38 7.87 1.67
N ALA A 56 21.25 7.69 2.66
CA ALA A 56 22.70 7.69 2.49
C ALA A 56 23.25 6.47 1.75
N GLU A 57 22.49 5.36 1.72
CA GLU A 57 22.87 4.09 1.11
C GLU A 57 22.00 3.82 -0.14
N PRO A 58 22.32 4.41 -1.31
CA PRO A 58 21.44 4.40 -2.47
C PRO A 58 21.18 2.99 -3.01
N LEU A 59 22.16 2.07 -2.92
CA LEU A 59 22.03 0.71 -3.44
C LEU A 59 21.01 -0.12 -2.63
N LEU A 60 21.07 -0.02 -1.30
CA LEU A 60 20.17 -0.71 -0.39
C LEU A 60 18.72 -0.19 -0.54
N LEU A 61 18.61 1.11 -0.77
CA LEU A 61 17.35 1.80 -1.06
C LEU A 61 16.71 1.35 -2.39
N ILE A 62 17.51 1.21 -3.44
CA ILE A 62 17.07 0.73 -4.75
C ILE A 62 16.56 -0.71 -4.65
N ILE A 63 17.28 -1.57 -3.92
CA ILE A 63 16.84 -2.95 -3.69
C ILE A 63 15.53 -2.98 -2.90
N ALA A 64 15.45 -2.23 -1.79
CA ALA A 64 14.26 -2.18 -0.95
C ALA A 64 13.02 -1.66 -1.72
N SER A 65 13.19 -0.60 -2.51
CA SER A 65 12.12 -0.03 -3.35
C SER A 65 11.70 -0.96 -4.49
N ALA A 66 12.64 -1.68 -5.12
CA ALA A 66 12.34 -2.69 -6.13
C ALA A 66 11.54 -3.87 -5.55
N VAL A 67 11.92 -4.35 -4.36
CA VAL A 67 11.18 -5.41 -3.66
C VAL A 67 9.77 -4.93 -3.29
N ALA A 68 9.66 -3.72 -2.73
CA ALA A 68 8.35 -3.15 -2.38
C ALA A 68 7.44 -2.99 -3.61
N LEU A 69 7.99 -2.55 -4.75
CA LEU A 69 7.27 -2.43 -6.01
C LEU A 69 6.79 -3.79 -6.53
N LEU A 70 7.63 -4.82 -6.44
CA LEU A 70 7.29 -6.17 -6.86
C LEU A 70 6.18 -6.78 -5.99
N VAL A 71 6.24 -6.58 -4.67
CA VAL A 71 5.16 -6.97 -3.75
C VAL A 71 3.87 -6.23 -4.09
N MET A 72 3.93 -4.92 -4.35
CA MET A 72 2.75 -4.13 -4.73
C MET A 72 2.12 -4.57 -6.05
N LEU A 73 2.94 -4.88 -7.06
CA LEU A 73 2.46 -5.44 -8.33
C LEU A 73 1.79 -6.80 -8.12
N LEU A 74 2.33 -7.65 -7.25
CA LEU A 74 1.76 -8.95 -6.94
C LEU A 74 0.41 -8.82 -6.21
N VAL A 75 0.34 -7.94 -5.22
CA VAL A 75 -0.92 -7.62 -4.53
C VAL A 75 -1.97 -7.11 -5.51
N MET A 76 -1.56 -6.20 -6.40
CA MET A 76 -2.45 -5.67 -7.44
C MET A 76 -2.92 -6.77 -8.41
N TYR A 77 -2.02 -7.64 -8.85
CA TYR A 77 -2.36 -8.77 -9.73
C TYR A 77 -3.41 -9.68 -9.08
N VAL A 78 -3.21 -10.04 -7.81
CA VAL A 78 -4.16 -10.88 -7.06
C VAL A 78 -5.52 -10.18 -6.91
N LEU A 79 -5.52 -8.88 -6.62
CA LEU A 79 -6.75 -8.08 -6.53
C LEU A 79 -7.50 -8.05 -7.87
N LEU A 80 -6.81 -7.78 -8.98
CA LEU A 80 -7.42 -7.78 -10.31
C LEU A 80 -7.93 -9.17 -10.71
N ALA A 81 -7.15 -10.23 -10.46
CA ALA A 81 -7.55 -11.61 -10.73
C ALA A 81 -8.77 -12.02 -9.88
N GLY A 82 -8.85 -11.55 -8.64
CA GLY A 82 -10.03 -11.72 -7.80
C GLY A 82 -11.27 -11.04 -8.38
N LEU A 83 -11.13 -9.82 -8.88
CA LEU A 83 -12.23 -9.06 -9.49
C LEU A 83 -12.74 -9.70 -10.79
N THR A 84 -11.86 -10.23 -11.65
CA THR A 84 -12.28 -10.89 -12.90
C THR A 84 -12.99 -12.23 -12.65
N SER A 85 -12.68 -12.91 -11.54
CA SER A 85 -13.32 -14.19 -11.19
C SER A 85 -14.79 -14.06 -10.74
N VAL A 86 -15.22 -12.88 -10.29
CA VAL A 86 -16.57 -12.62 -9.79
C VAL A 86 -17.58 -12.35 -10.92
N SER A 87 -17.14 -11.91 -12.11
CA SER A 87 -18.01 -11.49 -13.22
C SER A 87 -18.55 -12.62 -14.10
N ARG A 88 -18.73 -13.86 -13.60
CA ARG A 88 -19.45 -14.89 -14.39
C ARG A 88 -20.96 -14.58 -14.40
N PRO A 89 -21.58 -14.24 -15.55
CA PRO A 89 -23.02 -14.08 -15.63
C PRO A 89 -23.68 -15.46 -15.50
N THR A 90 -24.53 -15.62 -14.49
CA THR A 90 -25.28 -16.86 -14.21
C THR A 90 -26.66 -16.87 -14.88
N HIS A 91 -26.82 -16.22 -16.04
CA HIS A 91 -28.07 -16.36 -16.80
C HIS A 91 -27.87 -17.35 -17.95
N PRO A 92 -28.50 -18.54 -17.89
CA PRO A 92 -28.60 -19.38 -19.07
C PRO A 92 -29.47 -18.67 -20.13
N PRO A 93 -29.24 -18.94 -21.43
CA PRO A 93 -30.11 -18.45 -22.49
C PRO A 93 -31.52 -19.01 -22.25
N GLU A 94 -32.50 -18.12 -22.16
CA GLU A 94 -33.91 -18.50 -22.25
C GLU A 94 -34.19 -18.86 -23.71
N GLU A 95 -34.66 -20.09 -23.92
CA GLU A 95 -34.99 -20.69 -25.23
C GLU A 95 -36.17 -20.00 -25.93
#